data_AF-A0A7S2HNG0-F1
#
_entry.id   AF-A0A7S2HNG0-F1
#
_cell.length_a   1.000
_cell.length_b   1.000
_cell.length_c   1.000
_cell.angle_alpha   90.00
_cell.angle_beta   90.00
_cell.angle_gamma   90.00
#
_symmetry.space_group_name_H-M   'P 1'
#
loop_
_entity.id
_entity.type
_entity.pdbx_description
1 polymer ?
#
loop_
_entity_poly.entity_id
_entity_poly.type
_entity_poly.pdbx_seq_one_letter_code
_entity_poly.pdbx_strand_id
1 'polypeptide(L)'
;YLAGLRKRLVLDSMLQNVVGAIAREGFAVHLYMTLVDNGNGENFRREKDAGHENPHLANRSHESLASYLFDQVEAAGGCLVCMRFLNQPEALPDIPEGYPWSRRMTQYPPGSSSVGRNVLRLWKSREEMWNVSLAHEKVLNQTYVFAMWTRDDAHWIRPIDTRWLATPQPARFVWSKGCREWGGINDKSVLFGRTAAAVMLTAYSTYFASEPAYESYNSEAYLKNVALSAHLVLKTLDFASLPSVDGMFTGGQGNESFCVFDFCDDWNQWELASAWNQTLCSSSSLRASFWRSIVALQLFALLVR
;
A
#
# COMPACT_ATOMS: atom_id res chain seq x y z
N TYR A 1 9.48 2.60 -0.24
CA TYR A 1 9.41 1.30 -0.94
C TYR A 1 8.08 1.19 -1.65
N LEU A 2 8.10 1.14 -2.98
CA LEU A 2 6.92 1.01 -3.81
C LEU A 2 7.03 -0.26 -4.65
N ALA A 3 6.08 -1.17 -4.50
CA ALA A 3 6.03 -2.38 -5.30
C ALA A 3 4.60 -2.63 -5.77
N GLY A 4 4.43 -2.99 -7.03
CA GLY A 4 3.13 -3.32 -7.58
C GLY A 4 3.09 -3.35 -9.11
N LEU A 5 1.90 -3.15 -9.66
CA LEU A 5 1.65 -3.20 -11.09
C LEU A 5 1.82 -1.81 -11.70
N ARG A 6 2.56 -1.73 -12.82
CA ARG A 6 2.73 -0.50 -13.60
C ARG A 6 1.37 0.11 -13.97
N LYS A 7 0.44 -0.73 -14.44
CA LYS A 7 -0.92 -0.33 -14.82
C LYS A 7 -1.71 0.34 -13.68
N ARG A 8 -1.36 0.09 -12.42
CA ARG A 8 -2.08 0.62 -11.25
C ARG A 8 -1.36 1.75 -10.54
N LEU A 9 -0.23 2.20 -11.09
CA LEU A 9 0.61 3.20 -10.44
C LEU A 9 -0.11 4.56 -10.34
N VAL A 10 -0.34 5.01 -9.11
CA VAL A 10 -0.84 6.34 -8.76
C VAL A 10 0.29 7.10 -8.07
N LEU A 11 1.16 7.72 -8.88
CA LEU A 11 2.39 8.30 -8.36
C LEU A 11 2.25 9.76 -7.91
N ASP A 12 1.53 10.58 -8.67
CA ASP A 12 1.55 12.04 -8.52
C ASP A 12 1.16 12.48 -7.10
N SER A 13 0.10 11.89 -6.55
CA SER A 13 -0.33 12.16 -5.18
C SER A 13 0.71 11.75 -4.14
N MET A 14 1.42 10.63 -4.33
CA MET A 14 2.49 10.20 -3.42
C MET A 14 3.67 11.16 -3.47
N LEU A 15 4.05 11.62 -4.66
CA LEU A 15 5.15 12.58 -4.81
C LEU A 15 4.82 13.91 -4.14
N GLN A 16 3.64 14.46 -4.38
CA GLN A 16 3.22 15.73 -3.79
C GLN A 16 3.05 15.64 -2.27
N ASN A 17 2.34 14.62 -1.82
CA ASN A 17 1.81 14.55 -0.45
C ASN A 17 2.65 13.71 0.51
N VAL A 18 3.59 12.91 0.01
CA VAL A 18 4.52 12.14 0.85
C VAL A 18 5.94 12.61 0.64
N VAL A 19 6.48 12.47 -0.58
CA VAL A 19 7.88 12.82 -0.86
C VAL A 19 8.13 14.30 -0.62
N GLY A 20 7.36 15.17 -1.29
CA GLY A 20 7.49 16.62 -1.14
C GLY A 20 7.12 17.12 0.25
N ALA A 21 6.18 16.47 0.94
CA ALA A 21 5.84 16.82 2.32
C ALA A 21 7.01 16.55 3.27
N ILE A 22 7.64 15.38 3.17
CA ILE A 22 8.79 15.01 4.01
C ILE A 22 10.03 15.83 3.63
N ALA A 23 10.26 16.08 2.33
CA ALA A 23 11.39 16.88 1.87
C ALA A 23 11.33 18.34 2.36
N ARG A 24 10.13 18.94 2.43
CA ARG A 24 9.94 20.30 2.98
C ARG A 24 10.26 20.41 4.47
N GLU A 25 10.18 19.31 5.22
CA GLU A 25 10.63 19.24 6.61
C GLU A 25 12.16 19.09 6.74
N GLY A 26 12.90 19.10 5.62
CA GLY A 26 14.37 19.03 5.59
C GLY A 26 14.93 17.61 5.60
N PHE A 27 14.09 16.59 5.38
CA PHE A 27 14.54 15.19 5.34
C PHE A 27 14.86 14.75 3.91
N ALA A 28 15.96 14.01 3.73
CA ALA A 28 16.24 13.33 2.47
C ALA A 28 15.28 12.14 2.26
N VAL A 29 14.67 12.06 1.08
CA VAL A 29 13.74 10.98 0.73
C VAL A 29 14.29 10.15 -0.41
N HIS A 30 14.64 8.90 -0.12
CA HIS A 30 15.09 7.94 -1.13
C HIS A 30 13.96 6.98 -1.52
N LEU A 31 13.60 6.98 -2.80
CA LEU A 31 12.58 6.13 -3.36
C LEU A 31 13.21 4.88 -4.01
N TYR A 32 12.65 3.74 -3.63
CA TYR A 32 12.96 2.43 -4.19
C TYR A 32 11.67 1.86 -4.78
N MET A 33 11.70 1.50 -6.07
CA MET A 33 10.52 1.12 -6.82
C MET A 33 10.71 -0.17 -7.62
N THR A 34 9.73 -1.07 -7.57
CA THR A 34 9.64 -2.22 -8.48
C THR A 34 8.25 -2.25 -9.11
N LEU A 35 8.19 -2.24 -10.44
CA LEU A 35 6.94 -2.27 -11.19
C LEU A 35 6.89 -3.50 -12.09
N VAL A 36 5.75 -4.16 -12.10
CA VAL A 36 5.47 -5.30 -12.97
C VAL A 36 4.46 -4.89 -14.04
N ASP A 37 4.77 -5.17 -15.31
CA ASP A 37 3.87 -4.82 -16.42
C ASP A 37 2.62 -5.72 -16.42
N ASN A 38 2.83 -7.03 -16.27
CA ASN A 38 1.77 -8.02 -16.34
C ASN A 38 1.58 -8.71 -14.98
N GLY A 39 0.44 -8.52 -14.34
CA GLY A 39 0.05 -9.33 -13.19
C GLY A 39 -0.32 -10.77 -13.60
N ASN A 40 -0.39 -11.69 -12.64
CA ASN A 40 -0.73 -13.11 -12.89
C ASN A 40 -1.98 -13.58 -12.14
N GLY A 41 -2.94 -12.70 -11.94
CA GLY A 41 -4.16 -13.04 -11.23
C GLY A 41 -5.30 -12.09 -11.55
N GLU A 42 -6.49 -12.54 -11.17
CA GLU A 42 -7.69 -11.71 -11.14
C GLU A 42 -7.52 -10.62 -10.08
N ASN A 43 -8.15 -9.48 -10.32
CA ASN A 43 -8.22 -8.46 -9.29
C ASN A 43 -9.04 -8.98 -8.10
N PHE A 44 -8.52 -8.78 -6.89
CA PHE A 44 -9.26 -9.10 -5.66
C PHE A 44 -10.60 -8.35 -5.56
N ARG A 45 -10.69 -7.17 -6.21
CA ARG A 45 -11.93 -6.39 -6.36
C ARG A 45 -12.25 -6.26 -7.84
N ARG A 46 -13.42 -6.73 -8.28
CA ARG A 46 -13.85 -6.68 -9.69
C ARG A 46 -13.91 -5.26 -10.23
N GLU A 47 -14.16 -4.27 -9.39
CA GLU A 47 -14.14 -2.87 -9.80
C GLU A 47 -12.79 -2.44 -10.37
N LYS A 48 -11.69 -3.06 -9.91
CA LYS A 48 -10.34 -2.78 -10.44
C LYS A 48 -10.10 -3.30 -11.85
N ASP A 49 -11.02 -4.10 -12.40
CA ASP A 49 -10.97 -4.53 -13.81
C ASP A 49 -11.20 -3.34 -14.76
N ALA A 50 -11.94 -2.32 -14.30
CA ALA A 50 -12.10 -1.05 -15.02
C ALA A 50 -10.90 -0.09 -14.85
N GLY A 51 -9.87 -0.49 -14.11
CA GLY A 51 -8.65 0.29 -13.94
C GLY A 51 -7.85 0.37 -15.23
N HIS A 52 -7.43 1.57 -15.58
CA HIS A 52 -6.54 1.88 -16.69
C HIS A 52 -5.18 2.38 -16.17
N GLU A 53 -4.15 2.23 -17.01
CA GLU A 53 -2.86 2.85 -16.74
C GLU A 53 -3.02 4.38 -16.79
N ASN A 54 -2.29 5.09 -15.91
CA ASN A 54 -2.19 6.54 -15.98
C ASN A 54 -1.81 6.96 -17.41
N PRO A 55 -2.60 7.84 -18.09
CA PRO A 55 -2.31 8.27 -19.45
C PRO A 55 -0.92 8.86 -19.65
N HIS A 56 -0.33 9.47 -18.61
CA HIS A 56 1.03 10.01 -18.66
C HIS A 56 2.12 8.93 -18.62
N LEU A 57 1.80 7.72 -18.16
CA LEU A 57 2.71 6.58 -18.08
C LEU A 57 2.49 5.58 -19.22
N ALA A 58 1.27 5.57 -19.77
CA ALA A 58 0.86 4.68 -20.84
C ALA A 58 1.79 4.77 -22.06
N ASN A 59 2.02 3.63 -22.71
CA ASN A 59 2.81 3.50 -23.93
C ASN A 59 4.31 3.90 -23.83
N ARG A 60 4.83 4.19 -22.63
CA ARG A 60 6.27 4.43 -22.46
C ARG A 60 7.05 3.11 -22.43
N SER A 61 8.24 3.09 -23.04
CA SER A 61 9.22 2.01 -22.77
C SER A 61 9.70 2.07 -21.32
N HIS A 62 10.29 0.99 -20.81
CA HIS A 62 10.89 0.98 -19.46
C HIS A 62 11.91 2.10 -19.28
N GLU A 63 12.75 2.35 -20.27
CA GLU A 63 13.76 3.41 -20.23
C GLU A 63 13.13 4.82 -20.20
N SER A 64 12.19 5.11 -21.10
CA SER A 64 11.51 6.41 -21.13
C SER A 64 10.69 6.65 -19.86
N LEU A 65 10.05 5.59 -19.34
CA LEU A 65 9.34 5.65 -18.07
C LEU A 65 10.33 5.89 -16.92
N ALA A 66 11.53 5.30 -16.95
CA ALA A 66 12.54 5.55 -15.93
C ALA A 66 12.99 6.99 -15.85
N SER A 67 13.36 7.58 -16.97
CA SER A 67 13.75 8.99 -17.00
C SER A 67 12.60 9.88 -16.52
N TYR A 68 11.38 9.61 -16.99
CA TYR A 68 10.20 10.36 -16.54
C TYR A 68 9.99 10.26 -15.02
N LEU A 69 10.04 9.06 -14.44
CA LEU A 69 9.83 8.87 -13.00
C LEU A 69 10.98 9.46 -12.17
N PHE A 70 12.21 9.43 -12.68
CA PHE A 70 13.35 10.10 -12.07
C PHE A 70 13.10 11.61 -11.97
N ASP A 71 12.74 12.25 -13.08
CA ASP A 71 12.48 13.69 -13.14
C ASP A 71 11.33 14.10 -12.19
N GLN A 72 10.26 13.30 -12.15
CA GLN A 72 9.13 13.56 -11.25
C GLN A 72 9.52 13.44 -9.76
N VAL A 73 10.34 12.45 -9.41
CA VAL A 73 10.81 12.26 -8.04
C VAL A 73 11.76 13.38 -7.62
N GLU A 74 12.69 13.78 -8.49
CA GLU A 74 13.61 14.90 -8.26
C GLU A 74 12.84 16.22 -8.11
N ALA A 75 11.86 16.49 -8.97
CA ALA A 75 11.00 17.67 -8.88
C ALA A 75 10.21 17.74 -7.57
N ALA A 76 9.90 16.59 -6.97
CA ALA A 76 9.26 16.51 -5.65
C ALA A 76 10.24 16.66 -4.47
N GLY A 77 11.54 16.81 -4.72
CA GLY A 77 12.59 16.90 -3.69
C GLY A 77 13.07 15.55 -3.16
N GLY A 78 12.75 14.45 -3.85
CA GLY A 78 13.25 13.11 -3.53
C GLY A 78 14.40 12.69 -4.44
N CYS A 79 14.91 11.47 -4.22
CA CYS A 79 15.87 10.81 -5.09
C CYS A 79 15.38 9.39 -5.43
N LEU A 80 15.23 9.09 -6.71
CA LEU A 80 14.94 7.73 -7.19
C LEU A 80 16.24 6.93 -7.22
N VAL A 81 16.49 6.15 -6.17
CA VAL A 81 17.75 5.40 -5.99
C VAL A 81 17.77 4.12 -6.81
N CYS A 82 16.65 3.39 -6.81
CA CYS A 82 16.55 2.12 -7.50
C CYS A 82 15.17 2.01 -8.12
N MET A 83 15.16 1.62 -9.38
CA MET A 83 13.94 1.24 -10.07
C MET A 83 14.16 -0.02 -10.89
N ARG A 84 13.23 -0.96 -10.74
CA ARG A 84 13.22 -2.20 -11.50
C ARG A 84 11.88 -2.39 -12.21
N PHE A 85 11.94 -2.68 -13.50
CA PHE A 85 10.79 -3.17 -14.24
C PHE A 85 10.88 -4.66 -14.46
N LEU A 86 9.74 -5.33 -14.32
CA LEU A 86 9.60 -6.75 -14.62
C LEU A 86 8.48 -6.93 -15.64
N ASN A 87 8.76 -7.66 -16.71
CA ASN A 87 7.73 -8.02 -17.70
C ASN A 87 6.70 -9.00 -17.12
N GLN A 88 7.11 -9.78 -16.12
CA GLN A 88 6.31 -10.83 -15.48
C GLN A 88 6.48 -10.76 -13.96
N PRO A 89 5.52 -11.27 -13.18
CA PRO A 89 5.63 -11.25 -11.72
C PRO A 89 6.80 -12.07 -11.23
N GLU A 90 7.31 -11.76 -10.05
CA GLU A 90 8.45 -12.44 -9.47
C GLU A 90 8.22 -13.96 -9.41
N ALA A 91 9.23 -14.71 -9.84
CA ALA A 91 9.25 -16.16 -9.66
C ALA A 91 9.29 -16.47 -8.17
N LEU A 92 8.39 -17.35 -7.73
CA LEU A 92 8.40 -17.93 -6.39
C LEU A 92 8.99 -19.34 -6.48
N PRO A 93 9.72 -19.80 -5.45
CA PRO A 93 10.02 -21.22 -5.33
C PRO A 93 8.73 -22.01 -5.11
N ASP A 94 8.83 -23.34 -5.20
CA ASP A 94 7.75 -24.21 -4.76
C ASP A 94 7.42 -23.91 -3.29
N ILE A 95 6.14 -23.70 -3.03
CA ILE A 95 5.66 -23.37 -1.68
C ILE A 95 5.46 -24.70 -0.95
N PRO A 96 6.20 -24.96 0.14
CA PRO A 96 6.11 -26.25 0.81
C PRO A 96 4.68 -26.55 1.25
N GLU A 97 4.28 -27.80 1.08
CA GLU A 97 2.98 -28.28 1.54
C GLU A 97 3.00 -28.58 3.04
N GLY A 98 1.83 -28.54 3.68
CA GLY A 98 1.68 -28.90 5.09
C GLY A 98 2.13 -27.82 6.07
N TYR A 99 2.31 -28.24 7.32
CA TYR A 99 2.68 -27.37 8.43
C TYR A 99 4.18 -26.99 8.37
N PRO A 100 4.56 -25.72 8.66
CA PRO A 100 3.69 -24.61 9.08
C PRO A 100 3.08 -23.79 7.92
N TRP A 101 3.58 -23.93 6.69
CA TRP A 101 3.27 -23.02 5.58
C TRP A 101 1.78 -22.95 5.21
N SER A 102 1.06 -24.08 5.26
CA SER A 102 -0.38 -24.13 4.97
C SER A 102 -1.24 -23.32 5.95
N ARG A 103 -0.70 -23.02 7.14
CA ARG A 103 -1.40 -22.28 8.20
C ARG A 103 -0.95 -20.84 8.38
N ARG A 104 0.08 -20.40 7.64
CA ARG A 104 0.58 -19.02 7.70
C ARG A 104 -0.41 -17.99 7.15
N MET A 105 -1.24 -18.37 6.18
CA MET A 105 -2.31 -17.54 5.62
C MET A 105 -3.49 -18.41 5.18
N THR A 106 -4.42 -18.72 6.08
CA THR A 106 -5.50 -19.68 5.79
C THR A 106 -6.59 -19.17 4.84
N GLN A 107 -6.79 -17.86 4.74
CA GLN A 107 -7.80 -17.24 3.86
C GLN A 107 -7.46 -17.39 2.38
N TYR A 108 -6.17 -17.32 2.05
CA TYR A 108 -5.65 -17.48 0.69
C TYR A 108 -4.30 -18.21 0.73
N PRO A 109 -4.27 -19.52 1.01
CA PRO A 109 -3.03 -20.27 1.18
C PRO A 109 -2.14 -20.12 -0.07
N PRO A 110 -0.89 -19.63 0.02
CA PRO A 110 -0.07 -19.38 -1.16
C PRO A 110 0.18 -20.62 -2.04
N GLY A 111 0.18 -21.83 -1.46
CA GLY A 111 0.29 -23.07 -2.22
C GLY A 111 -0.85 -23.27 -3.23
N SER A 112 -2.07 -22.82 -2.93
CA SER A 112 -3.27 -23.04 -3.75
C SER A 112 -3.95 -21.78 -4.28
N SER A 113 -3.62 -20.59 -3.76
CA SER A 113 -4.26 -19.31 -4.10
C SER A 113 -3.33 -18.35 -4.84
N SER A 114 -3.79 -17.79 -5.97
CA SER A 114 -3.08 -16.72 -6.68
C SER A 114 -2.94 -15.45 -5.84
N VAL A 115 -3.92 -15.14 -4.99
CA VAL A 115 -3.88 -14.01 -4.06
C VAL A 115 -2.73 -14.19 -3.05
N GLY A 116 -2.63 -15.36 -2.42
CA GLY A 116 -1.55 -15.67 -1.49
C GLY A 116 -0.18 -15.63 -2.15
N ARG A 117 -0.05 -16.13 -3.38
CA ARG A 117 1.20 -16.00 -4.15
C ARG A 117 1.56 -14.54 -4.43
N ASN A 118 0.58 -13.70 -4.73
CA ASN A 118 0.82 -12.28 -4.99
C ASN A 118 1.25 -11.50 -3.75
N VAL A 119 0.77 -11.88 -2.57
CA VAL A 119 1.29 -11.37 -1.30
C VAL A 119 2.78 -11.71 -1.15
N LEU A 120 3.17 -12.98 -1.40
CA LEU A 120 4.59 -13.38 -1.31
C LEU A 120 5.48 -12.65 -2.32
N ARG A 121 5.00 -12.44 -3.54
CA ARG A 121 5.73 -11.65 -4.57
C ARG A 121 5.94 -10.22 -4.10
N LEU A 122 4.90 -9.58 -3.59
CA LEU A 122 4.99 -8.22 -3.05
C LEU A 122 6.01 -8.13 -1.92
N TRP A 123 6.01 -9.09 -0.99
CA TRP A 123 7.01 -9.14 0.09
C TRP A 123 8.42 -9.38 -0.47
N LYS A 124 8.57 -10.24 -1.48
CA LYS A 124 9.86 -10.47 -2.15
C LYS A 124 10.41 -9.20 -2.78
N SER A 125 9.62 -8.46 -3.56
CA SER A 125 10.09 -7.20 -4.16
C SER A 125 10.49 -6.19 -3.09
N ARG A 126 9.71 -6.09 -2.00
CA ARG A 126 10.02 -5.20 -0.87
C ARG A 126 11.33 -5.58 -0.17
N GLU A 127 11.55 -6.87 0.05
CA GLU A 127 12.79 -7.38 0.66
C GLU A 127 14.01 -7.15 -0.24
N GLU A 128 13.88 -7.39 -1.54
CA GLU A 128 14.96 -7.11 -2.50
C GLU A 128 15.30 -5.62 -2.53
N MET A 129 14.31 -4.73 -2.56
CA MET A 129 14.54 -3.28 -2.47
C MET A 129 15.13 -2.86 -1.12
N TRP A 130 14.72 -3.48 -0.02
CA TRP A 130 15.33 -3.25 1.29
C TRP A 130 16.82 -3.62 1.28
N ASN A 131 17.19 -4.76 0.70
CA ASN A 131 18.58 -5.16 0.56
C ASN A 131 19.39 -4.17 -0.29
N VAL A 132 18.83 -3.65 -1.38
CA VAL A 132 19.45 -2.57 -2.17
C VAL A 132 19.64 -1.31 -1.31
N SER A 133 18.67 -0.97 -0.47
CA SER A 133 18.77 0.19 0.42
C SER A 133 19.90 0.04 1.44
N LEU A 134 20.11 -1.16 2.00
CA LEU A 134 21.20 -1.47 2.92
C LEU A 134 22.57 -1.37 2.25
N ALA A 135 22.67 -1.75 0.97
CA ALA A 135 23.89 -1.55 0.19
C ALA A 135 24.14 -0.05 -0.06
N HIS A 136 23.09 0.72 -0.37
CA HIS A 136 23.18 2.16 -0.59
C HIS A 136 23.62 2.93 0.67
N GLU A 137 23.13 2.56 1.85
CA GLU A 137 23.57 3.11 3.14
C GLU A 137 25.08 3.00 3.34
N LYS A 138 25.66 1.85 2.98
CA LYS A 138 27.11 1.64 3.06
C LYS A 138 27.88 2.56 2.11
N VAL A 139 27.36 2.79 0.91
CA VAL A 139 27.97 3.70 -0.08
C VAL A 139 27.93 5.14 0.40
N LEU A 140 26.81 5.58 1.01
CA LEU A 140 26.64 6.93 1.52
C LEU A 140 27.30 7.16 2.90
N ASN A 141 27.73 6.10 3.58
CA ASN A 141 28.14 6.12 4.99
C ASN A 141 27.06 6.77 5.88
N GLN A 142 25.79 6.41 5.63
CA GLN A 142 24.62 6.94 6.34
C GLN A 142 23.66 5.79 6.69
N THR A 143 22.71 6.03 7.59
CA THR A 143 21.69 5.04 7.96
C THR A 143 20.32 5.70 7.97
N TYR A 144 19.35 5.07 7.33
CA TYR A 144 17.96 5.49 7.35
C TYR A 144 17.37 5.30 8.75
N VAL A 145 16.73 6.35 9.25
CA VAL A 145 16.02 6.31 10.54
C VAL A 145 14.62 5.71 10.37
N PHE A 146 14.01 5.96 9.21
CA PHE A 146 12.65 5.56 8.89
C PHE A 146 12.57 4.86 7.54
N ALA A 147 11.60 3.97 7.42
CA ALA A 147 11.21 3.33 6.18
C ALA A 147 9.69 3.44 6.01
N MET A 148 9.24 3.47 4.76
CA MET A 148 7.84 3.44 4.44
C MET A 148 7.61 2.50 3.26
N TRP A 149 6.69 1.55 3.39
CA TRP A 149 6.12 0.92 2.22
C TRP A 149 4.78 1.55 1.88
N THR A 150 4.48 1.58 0.59
CA THR A 150 3.18 1.97 0.07
C THR A 150 2.84 1.11 -1.14
N ARG A 151 1.55 0.90 -1.38
CA ARG A 151 1.06 0.23 -2.59
C ARG A 151 1.16 1.16 -3.81
N ASP A 152 1.21 0.52 -4.97
CA ASP A 152 1.15 1.15 -6.29
C ASP A 152 -0.10 2.02 -6.49
N ASP A 153 -1.22 1.61 -5.94
CA ASP A 153 -2.52 2.27 -6.09
C ASP A 153 -2.93 3.16 -4.90
N ALA A 154 -1.98 3.51 -4.04
CA ALA A 154 -2.24 4.39 -2.91
C ALA A 154 -2.37 5.85 -3.38
N HIS A 155 -3.59 6.38 -3.35
CA HIS A 155 -3.87 7.78 -3.58
C HIS A 155 -3.83 8.58 -2.27
N TRP A 156 -2.96 9.58 -2.20
CA TRP A 156 -2.78 10.43 -1.03
C TRP A 156 -3.60 11.70 -1.18
N ILE A 157 -4.61 11.88 -0.33
CA ILE A 157 -5.60 12.96 -0.48
C ILE A 157 -5.04 14.31 0.01
N ARG A 158 -4.07 14.27 0.93
CA ARG A 158 -3.42 15.46 1.48
C ARG A 158 -2.02 15.10 1.99
N PRO A 159 -1.17 16.11 2.30
CA PRO A 159 0.14 15.87 2.86
C PRO A 159 0.08 14.94 4.09
N ILE A 160 1.00 13.98 4.12
CA ILE A 160 1.21 13.12 5.29
C ILE A 160 1.56 13.99 6.50
N ASP A 161 1.01 13.66 7.65
CA ASP A 161 1.41 14.29 8.91
C ASP A 161 2.82 13.81 9.26
N THR A 162 3.77 14.72 9.42
CA THR A 162 5.19 14.42 9.65
C THR A 162 5.55 14.40 11.14
N ARG A 163 4.61 14.64 12.07
CA ARG A 163 4.90 14.69 13.51
C ARG A 163 5.50 13.39 14.06
N TRP A 164 5.25 12.24 13.42
CA TRP A 164 5.87 10.97 13.81
C TRP A 164 7.39 10.96 13.61
N LEU A 165 7.95 11.82 12.74
CA LEU A 165 9.41 12.00 12.58
C LEU A 165 10.07 12.49 13.87
N ALA A 166 9.33 13.22 14.72
CA ALA A 166 9.79 13.71 16.02
C ALA A 166 9.57 12.71 17.17
N THR A 167 9.08 11.49 16.89
CA THR A 167 8.83 10.48 17.93
C THR A 167 10.16 10.07 18.58
N PRO A 168 10.31 10.16 19.92
CA PRO A 168 11.51 9.67 20.58
C PRO A 168 11.69 8.17 20.41
N GLN A 169 12.91 7.74 20.08
CA GLN A 169 13.28 6.33 19.91
C GLN A 169 12.36 5.56 18.95
N PRO A 170 12.18 6.05 17.70
CA PRO A 170 11.18 5.51 16.77
C PRO A 170 11.53 4.11 16.26
N ALA A 171 12.77 3.65 16.49
CA ALA A 171 13.37 2.52 15.80
C ALA A 171 12.51 1.25 15.79
N ARG A 172 11.75 0.97 16.85
CA ARG A 172 10.93 -0.26 17.00
C ARG A 172 9.47 -0.07 16.64
N PHE A 173 9.06 1.11 16.19
CA PHE A 173 7.65 1.41 15.97
C PHE A 173 7.24 1.00 14.56
N VAL A 174 6.05 0.42 14.48
CA VAL A 174 5.33 0.14 13.24
C VAL A 174 4.06 0.98 13.30
N TRP A 175 3.94 1.97 12.41
CA TRP A 175 2.73 2.76 12.30
C TRP A 175 1.92 2.33 11.08
N SER A 176 0.71 1.86 11.32
CA SER A 176 -0.24 1.50 10.26
C SER A 176 -1.51 2.31 10.37
N LYS A 177 -2.27 2.36 9.27
CA LYS A 177 -3.59 2.96 9.24
C LYS A 177 -4.53 2.25 10.22
N GLY A 178 -5.24 3.02 11.05
CA GLY A 178 -6.16 2.54 12.09
C GLY A 178 -7.49 1.98 11.60
N CYS A 179 -7.57 1.56 10.34
CA CYS A 179 -8.81 1.08 9.73
C CYS A 179 -8.51 -0.02 8.71
N ARG A 180 -9.49 -0.88 8.42
CA ARG A 180 -9.31 -2.03 7.50
C ARG A 180 -8.07 -2.85 7.86
N GLU A 181 -7.85 -3.03 9.16
CA GLU A 181 -6.72 -3.78 9.71
C GLU A 181 -6.90 -5.29 9.57
N TRP A 182 -8.16 -5.74 9.48
CA TRP A 182 -8.53 -7.14 9.27
C TRP A 182 -7.86 -8.09 10.27
N GLY A 183 -7.77 -7.63 11.53
CA GLY A 183 -7.11 -8.32 12.64
C GLY A 183 -5.60 -8.08 12.77
N GLY A 184 -5.00 -7.33 11.84
CA GLY A 184 -3.56 -7.24 11.63
C GLY A 184 -3.01 -5.83 11.36
N ILE A 185 -1.94 -5.76 10.58
CA ILE A 185 -1.33 -4.50 10.10
C ILE A 185 -1.95 -4.17 8.73
N ASN A 186 -2.57 -3.00 8.59
CA ASN A 186 -3.04 -2.53 7.29
C ASN A 186 -1.85 -2.42 6.32
N ASP A 187 -1.80 -3.28 5.30
CA ASP A 187 -0.62 -3.46 4.44
C ASP A 187 -0.48 -2.42 3.31
N LYS A 188 -1.41 -1.46 3.23
CA LYS A 188 -1.48 -0.49 2.15
C LYS A 188 -0.37 0.55 2.23
N SER A 189 -0.25 1.17 3.40
CA SER A 189 0.76 2.17 3.72
C SER A 189 1.18 1.94 5.17
N VAL A 190 2.46 1.67 5.41
CA VAL A 190 3.00 1.43 6.75
C VAL A 190 4.33 2.13 6.87
N LEU A 191 4.51 2.80 8.01
CA LEU A 191 5.75 3.47 8.39
C LEU A 191 6.46 2.60 9.43
N PHE A 192 7.78 2.60 9.37
CA PHE A 192 8.64 1.83 10.24
C PHE A 192 9.76 2.70 10.76
N GLY A 193 10.10 2.55 12.03
CA GLY A 193 11.45 2.87 12.48
C GLY A 193 12.46 1.85 11.94
N ARG A 194 13.75 2.18 12.03
CA ARG A 194 14.84 1.34 11.51
C ARG A 194 14.79 -0.14 11.90
N THR A 195 14.66 -0.45 13.19
CA THR A 195 14.61 -1.85 13.67
C THR A 195 13.35 -2.55 13.18
N ALA A 196 12.21 -1.85 13.20
CA ALA A 196 10.97 -2.38 12.65
C ALA A 196 11.09 -2.66 11.15
N ALA A 197 11.72 -1.77 10.38
CA ALA A 197 11.94 -1.95 8.94
C ALA A 197 12.74 -3.22 8.65
N ALA A 198 13.81 -3.48 9.41
CA ALA A 198 14.66 -4.65 9.25
C ALA A 198 13.92 -5.99 9.48
N VAL A 199 12.85 -5.99 10.27
CA VAL A 199 11.99 -7.17 10.51
C VAL A 199 10.87 -7.24 9.47
N MET A 200 10.17 -6.13 9.27
CA MET A 200 8.95 -6.10 8.46
C MET A 200 9.24 -6.21 6.97
N LEU A 201 10.34 -5.61 6.49
CA LEU A 201 10.75 -5.72 5.09
C LEU A 201 11.40 -7.07 4.75
N THR A 202 11.62 -7.95 5.73
CA THR A 202 12.08 -9.34 5.53
C THR A 202 10.95 -10.37 5.71
N ALA A 203 9.69 -9.95 5.55
CA ALA A 203 8.52 -10.82 5.71
C ALA A 203 8.53 -12.00 4.73
N TYR A 204 9.11 -11.84 3.53
CA TYR A 204 9.24 -12.90 2.55
C TYR A 204 10.15 -14.02 3.06
N SER A 205 11.38 -13.71 3.46
CA SER A 205 12.28 -14.69 4.05
C SER A 205 11.72 -15.32 5.32
N THR A 206 11.04 -14.52 6.14
CA THR A 206 10.36 -15.02 7.35
C THR A 206 9.27 -16.05 7.02
N TYR A 207 8.53 -15.87 5.92
CA TYR A 207 7.52 -16.83 5.46
C TYR A 207 8.10 -18.17 5.00
N PHE A 208 9.37 -18.24 4.63
CA PHE A 208 10.01 -19.51 4.25
C PHE A 208 10.82 -20.15 5.38
N ALA A 209 11.03 -19.46 6.50
CA ALA A 209 11.69 -20.04 7.69
C ALA A 209 10.88 -21.21 8.26
N SER A 210 11.53 -22.22 8.82
CA SER A 210 10.84 -23.36 9.44
C SER A 210 10.09 -22.98 10.72
N GLU A 211 10.61 -22.06 11.51
CA GLU A 211 10.01 -21.61 12.77
C GLU A 211 10.25 -20.09 13.00
N PRO A 212 9.38 -19.42 13.78
CA PRO A 212 8.12 -19.94 14.29
C PRO A 212 7.04 -20.02 13.20
N ALA A 213 5.96 -20.78 13.44
CA ALA A 213 4.93 -21.01 12.43
C ALA A 213 4.13 -19.76 12.01
N TYR A 214 3.91 -18.78 12.90
CA TYR A 214 3.11 -17.58 12.64
C TYR A 214 1.72 -17.86 12.03
N GLU A 215 0.99 -18.84 12.59
CA GLU A 215 -0.35 -19.21 12.11
C GLU A 215 -1.29 -18.00 12.08
N SER A 216 -1.90 -17.72 10.92
CA SER A 216 -2.67 -16.50 10.71
C SER A 216 -3.78 -16.68 9.68
N TYR A 217 -4.84 -15.88 9.80
CA TYR A 217 -5.95 -15.91 8.86
C TYR A 217 -5.56 -15.32 7.50
N ASN A 218 -4.90 -14.17 7.47
CA ASN A 218 -4.54 -13.40 6.27
C ASN A 218 -3.14 -12.80 6.40
N SER A 219 -2.71 -12.04 5.38
CA SER A 219 -1.38 -11.40 5.33
C SER A 219 -1.23 -10.34 6.42
N GLU A 220 -2.28 -9.60 6.74
CA GLU A 220 -2.27 -8.55 7.75
C GLU A 220 -2.00 -9.12 9.14
N ALA A 221 -2.72 -10.21 9.50
CA ALA A 221 -2.53 -10.92 10.77
C ALA A 221 -1.15 -11.60 10.84
N TYR A 222 -0.67 -12.14 9.72
CA TYR A 222 0.67 -12.71 9.62
C TYR A 222 1.74 -11.66 9.94
N LEU A 223 1.67 -10.49 9.30
CA LEU A 223 2.61 -9.39 9.54
C LEU A 223 2.55 -8.91 11.00
N LYS A 224 1.36 -8.84 11.60
CA LYS A 224 1.21 -8.53 13.02
C LYS A 224 1.89 -9.56 13.93
N ASN A 225 1.74 -10.85 13.65
CA ASN A 225 2.37 -11.91 14.42
C ASN A 225 3.90 -11.88 14.33
N VAL A 226 4.46 -11.59 13.14
CA VAL A 226 5.90 -11.35 12.94
C VAL A 226 6.38 -10.13 13.74
N ALA A 227 5.61 -9.03 13.73
CA ALA A 227 5.98 -7.84 14.46
C ALA A 227 5.98 -8.07 15.99
N LEU A 228 4.97 -8.77 16.51
CA LEU A 228 4.83 -9.05 17.93
C LEU A 228 5.91 -10.02 18.43
N SER A 229 6.29 -11.04 17.65
CA SER A 229 7.39 -11.95 18.03
C SER A 229 8.75 -11.26 18.08
N ALA A 230 8.96 -10.25 17.25
CA ALA A 230 10.15 -9.39 17.27
C ALA A 230 10.04 -8.25 18.31
N HIS A 231 9.01 -8.27 19.16
CA HIS A 231 8.76 -7.26 20.18
C HIS A 231 8.71 -5.83 19.62
N LEU A 232 8.13 -5.65 18.42
CA LEU A 232 7.90 -4.32 17.84
C LEU A 232 6.71 -3.63 18.51
N VAL A 233 6.71 -2.31 18.48
CA VAL A 233 5.62 -1.49 19.05
C VAL A 233 4.66 -1.10 17.93
N LEU A 234 3.48 -1.70 17.93
CA LEU A 234 2.43 -1.39 16.96
C LEU A 234 1.69 -0.11 17.38
N LYS A 235 1.57 0.83 16.44
CA LYS A 235 0.84 2.08 16.60
C LYS A 235 -0.15 2.23 15.44
N THR A 236 -1.37 2.61 15.77
CA THR A 236 -2.37 2.96 14.77
C THR A 236 -2.35 4.47 14.57
N LEU A 237 -2.39 4.89 13.31
CA LEU A 237 -2.55 6.27 12.91
C LEU A 237 -3.98 6.48 12.43
N ASP A 238 -4.57 7.60 12.80
CA ASP A 238 -5.85 8.00 12.23
C ASP A 238 -5.71 8.29 10.73
N PHE A 239 -6.85 8.41 10.04
CA PHE A 239 -6.86 8.78 8.63
C PHE A 239 -6.22 10.14 8.40
N ALA A 240 -6.24 11.02 9.40
CA ALA A 240 -5.69 12.34 9.30
C ALA A 240 -4.15 12.33 9.18
N SER A 241 -3.49 11.44 9.90
CA SER A 241 -2.03 11.30 9.85
C SER A 241 -1.55 10.46 8.67
N LEU A 242 -2.36 9.49 8.20
CA LEU A 242 -2.03 8.65 7.04
C LEU A 242 -3.16 8.67 5.99
N PRO A 243 -3.33 9.80 5.26
CA PRO A 243 -4.50 10.09 4.42
C PRO A 243 -4.45 9.41 3.04
N SER A 244 -4.15 8.11 3.00
CA SER A 244 -4.11 7.32 1.77
C SER A 244 -5.35 6.44 1.61
N VAL A 245 -5.89 6.39 0.40
CA VAL A 245 -6.97 5.50 -0.04
C VAL A 245 -6.51 4.69 -1.25
N ASP A 246 -7.22 3.62 -1.61
CA ASP A 246 -6.93 2.99 -2.91
C ASP A 246 -7.54 3.89 -3.99
N GLY A 247 -6.85 4.07 -5.11
CA GLY A 247 -7.37 4.79 -6.25
C GLY A 247 -7.04 4.08 -7.56
N MET A 248 -7.71 4.49 -8.62
CA MET A 248 -7.38 4.05 -9.97
C MET A 248 -7.84 5.06 -11.01
N PHE A 249 -7.14 5.09 -12.13
CA PHE A 249 -7.63 5.75 -13.33
C PHE A 249 -8.71 4.87 -13.95
N THR A 250 -9.85 5.45 -14.31
CA THR A 250 -10.99 4.79 -14.95
C THR A 250 -11.21 5.26 -16.38
N GLY A 251 -10.49 6.28 -16.80
CA GLY A 251 -10.63 6.86 -18.13
C GLY A 251 -9.73 6.17 -19.14
N GLY A 252 -10.22 6.04 -20.37
CA GLY A 252 -9.44 5.55 -21.51
C GLY A 252 -8.43 6.59 -22.01
N GLN A 253 -7.73 6.28 -23.11
CA GLN A 253 -6.78 7.20 -23.74
C GLN A 253 -7.47 8.55 -24.05
N GLY A 254 -7.00 9.63 -23.41
CA GLY A 254 -7.50 10.99 -23.60
C GLY A 254 -8.62 11.44 -22.67
N ASN A 255 -9.09 10.61 -21.74
CA ASN A 255 -9.99 11.02 -20.67
C ASN A 255 -9.34 10.72 -19.30
N GLU A 256 -9.03 11.75 -18.54
CA GLU A 256 -8.46 11.62 -17.20
C GLU A 256 -9.58 11.51 -16.16
N SER A 257 -10.30 10.38 -16.16
CA SER A 257 -11.16 10.08 -15.03
C SER A 257 -10.40 9.26 -13.99
N PHE A 258 -10.44 9.73 -12.75
CA PHE A 258 -9.82 9.10 -11.60
C PHE A 258 -10.90 8.83 -10.55
N CYS A 259 -10.84 7.67 -9.91
CA CYS A 259 -11.72 7.40 -8.79
C CYS A 259 -10.98 6.79 -7.60
N VAL A 260 -11.52 7.02 -6.42
CA VAL A 260 -11.01 6.46 -5.16
C VAL A 260 -11.98 5.44 -4.58
N PHE A 261 -11.43 4.42 -3.94
CA PHE A 261 -12.20 3.43 -3.22
C PHE A 261 -12.34 3.81 -1.75
N ASP A 262 -13.59 3.81 -1.30
CA ASP A 262 -14.08 3.38 0.01
C ASP A 262 -13.14 3.66 1.20
N PHE A 263 -13.50 4.71 1.94
CA PHE A 263 -12.75 5.25 3.07
C PHE A 263 -12.85 4.33 4.30
N CYS A 264 -12.10 4.63 5.36
CA CYS A 264 -12.28 3.96 6.65
C CYS A 264 -13.75 4.06 7.07
N ASP A 265 -14.33 2.96 7.59
CA ASP A 265 -15.78 2.85 7.84
C ASP A 265 -16.31 3.90 8.85
N ASP A 266 -15.44 4.47 9.68
CA ASP A 266 -15.78 5.48 10.68
C ASP A 266 -15.94 6.91 10.13
N TRP A 267 -15.65 7.13 8.84
CA TRP A 267 -15.75 8.46 8.23
C TRP A 267 -16.91 8.52 7.27
N ASN A 268 -17.69 9.60 7.34
CA ASN A 268 -18.77 9.87 6.41
C ASN A 268 -18.18 10.07 5.00
N GLN A 269 -18.10 8.98 4.25
CA GLN A 269 -17.30 8.87 3.01
C GLN A 269 -17.67 9.93 1.97
N TRP A 270 -18.94 10.35 2.00
CA TRP A 270 -19.49 11.37 1.12
C TRP A 270 -19.05 12.78 1.51
N GLU A 271 -18.88 13.09 2.79
CA GLU A 271 -18.37 14.38 3.24
C GLU A 271 -16.90 14.54 2.84
N LEU A 272 -16.11 13.46 2.94
CA LEU A 272 -14.74 13.46 2.44
C LEU A 272 -14.69 13.57 0.92
N ALA A 273 -15.35 12.69 0.18
CA ALA A 273 -15.33 12.74 -1.28
C ALA A 273 -15.76 14.10 -1.84
N SER A 274 -16.80 14.71 -1.25
CA SER A 274 -17.27 16.04 -1.64
C SER A 274 -16.31 17.16 -1.21
N ALA A 275 -15.75 17.12 0.00
CA ALA A 275 -14.76 18.10 0.45
C ALA A 275 -13.49 18.11 -0.41
N TRP A 276 -13.13 16.98 -1.00
CA TRP A 276 -11.88 16.82 -1.77
C TRP A 276 -12.09 16.74 -3.29
N ASN A 277 -13.31 16.98 -3.77
CA ASN A 277 -13.68 16.88 -5.19
C ASN A 277 -13.26 15.54 -5.85
N GLN A 278 -13.33 14.44 -5.08
CA GLN A 278 -12.93 13.11 -5.54
C GLN A 278 -14.15 12.31 -5.98
N THR A 279 -14.03 11.63 -7.14
CA THR A 279 -15.06 10.70 -7.59
C THR A 279 -14.89 9.37 -6.88
N LEU A 280 -15.94 8.91 -6.17
CA LEU A 280 -15.94 7.54 -5.63
C LEU A 280 -16.05 6.54 -6.77
N CYS A 281 -15.27 5.45 -6.71
CA CYS A 281 -15.48 4.29 -7.56
C CYS A 281 -16.80 3.61 -7.14
N SER A 282 -17.95 4.21 -7.48
CA SER A 282 -19.23 3.63 -7.12
C SER A 282 -19.41 2.36 -7.92
N SER A 283 -19.64 1.23 -7.25
CA SER A 283 -20.41 0.19 -7.89
C SER A 283 -21.81 0.78 -8.07
N SER A 284 -22.22 1.04 -9.30
CA SER A 284 -23.60 1.39 -9.61
C SER A 284 -24.59 0.32 -9.09
N SER A 285 -24.10 -0.85 -8.64
CA SER A 285 -24.83 -1.92 -7.97
C SER A 285 -25.02 -1.76 -6.43
N LEU A 286 -24.19 -1.03 -5.68
CA LEU A 286 -24.43 -0.81 -4.23
C LEU A 286 -25.39 0.35 -3.94
N ARG A 287 -25.58 1.27 -4.89
CA ARG A 287 -26.58 2.35 -4.78
C ARG A 287 -28.01 1.81 -4.66
N ALA A 288 -28.30 0.63 -5.22
CA ALA A 288 -29.65 0.08 -5.24
C ALA A 288 -30.07 -0.61 -3.92
N SER A 289 -29.14 -1.13 -3.10
CA SER A 289 -29.52 -1.76 -1.82
C SER A 289 -29.51 -0.77 -0.65
N PHE A 290 -28.56 0.17 -0.62
CA PHE A 290 -28.44 1.10 0.51
C PHE A 290 -29.58 2.13 0.57
N TRP A 291 -30.03 2.65 -0.59
CA TRP A 291 -31.21 3.52 -0.64
C TRP A 291 -32.53 2.78 -0.43
N ARG A 292 -32.60 1.47 -0.73
CA ARG A 292 -33.79 0.67 -0.41
C ARG A 292 -33.93 0.39 1.10
N SER A 293 -32.83 0.40 1.85
CA SER A 293 -32.86 0.26 3.31
C SER A 293 -33.10 1.57 4.07
N ILE A 294 -32.74 2.72 3.50
CA ILE A 294 -32.98 4.04 4.13
C ILE A 294 -34.39 4.58 3.83
N VAL A 295 -34.99 4.24 2.70
CA VAL A 295 -36.39 4.62 2.41
C VAL A 295 -37.42 3.71 3.10
N ALA A 296 -36.99 2.62 3.73
CA ALA A 296 -37.87 1.68 4.44
C ALA A 296 -37.95 1.89 5.97
N LEU A 297 -37.32 2.95 6.52
CA LEU A 297 -37.18 3.13 7.98
C LEU A 297 -37.38 4.58 8.46
N GLN A 298 -38.23 5.36 7.79
CA GLN A 298 -38.78 6.61 8.33
C GLN A 298 -40.27 6.75 7.99
N LEU A 299 -41.08 5.97 8.70
CA LEU A 299 -42.53 6.18 8.80
C LEU A 299 -42.98 5.67 10.17
N PHE A 300 -42.69 6.44 11.22
CA PHE A 300 -43.44 6.38 12.47
C PHE A 300 -43.67 7.79 13.02
N ALA A 301 -44.93 8.19 12.88
CA ALA A 301 -45.74 9.12 13.65
C ALA A 301 -45.11 9.86 14.83
N LEU A 302 -45.26 11.19 14.81
CA LEU A 302 -45.58 12.00 15.98
C LEU A 302 -46.46 13.16 15.54
N LEU A 303 -47.77 12.96 15.67
CA LEU A 303 -48.78 14.01 15.70
C LEU A 303 -48.75 14.64 17.10
N VAL A 304 -48.55 15.94 17.13
CA VAL A 304 -48.72 16.80 18.31
C VAL A 304 -50.21 16.95 18.61
N ARG A 305 -50.61 16.63 19.85
CA ARG A 305 -51.38 17.52 20.72
C ARG A 305 -50.94 17.29 22.16
#